data_AF-A0A699S3V1-F1
#
_entry.id   AF-A0A699S3V1-F1
#
_cell.length_a   1.000
_cell.length_b   1.000
_cell.length_c   1.000
_cell.angle_alpha   90.00
_cell.angle_beta   90.00
_cell.angle_gamma   90.00
#
_symmetry.space_group_name_H-M   'P 1'
#
loop_
_entity.id
_entity.type
_entity.pdbx_description
1 polymer ?
#
loop_
_entity_poly.entity_id
_entity_poly.type
_entity_poly.pdbx_seq_one_letter_code
_entity_poly.pdbx_strand_id
1 'polypeptide(L)'
;SRRSEEARIREEEDAEELYRDVNINQGWGLQISQSVEDTHVILTPVKEQVSRILPRVEESVNATLEAEVLTRSSHSSRTSYDVAANLSEMELKKILIEKMEGNKSILRSDKQRNLYKALVEAYEADKAILDTYRE
;
A
#
# COMPACT_ATOMS: atom_id res chain seq x y z
N SER A 1 90.17 -15.06 4.72
CA SER A 1 89.69 -16.44 4.54
C SER A 1 88.38 -16.38 3.78
N ARG A 2 88.26 -17.04 2.61
CA ARG A 2 87.07 -16.97 1.72
C ARG A 2 85.74 -17.24 2.43
N ARG A 3 85.76 -18.11 3.46
CA ARG A 3 84.62 -18.43 4.32
C ARG A 3 84.06 -17.26 5.13
N SER A 4 84.87 -16.25 5.45
CA SER A 4 84.45 -15.12 6.26
C SER A 4 83.79 -14.01 5.44
N GLU A 5 84.14 -13.91 4.15
CA GLU A 5 83.51 -12.97 3.20
C GLU A 5 82.14 -13.52 2.76
N GLU A 6 82.06 -14.82 2.44
CA GLU A 6 80.83 -15.51 2.06
C GLU A 6 79.78 -15.54 3.20
N ALA A 7 80.22 -15.54 4.47
CA ALA A 7 79.33 -15.46 5.63
C ALA A 7 78.76 -14.05 5.84
N ARG A 8 79.55 -13.00 5.56
CA ARG A 8 79.09 -11.60 5.64
C ARG A 8 78.09 -11.25 4.54
N ILE A 9 78.29 -11.76 3.33
CA ILE A 9 77.38 -11.56 2.21
C ILE A 9 76.03 -12.25 2.46
N ARG A 10 76.02 -13.44 3.09
CA ARG A 10 74.75 -14.11 3.46
C ARG A 10 73.97 -13.37 4.54
N GLU A 11 74.64 -12.83 5.56
CA GLU A 11 73.95 -12.01 6.57
C GLU A 11 73.41 -10.69 5.98
N GLU A 12 74.11 -10.10 5.01
CA GLU A 12 73.64 -8.90 4.29
C GLU A 12 72.46 -9.25 3.37
N GLU A 13 72.51 -10.34 2.60
CA GLU A 13 71.38 -10.80 1.79
C GLU A 13 70.13 -11.17 2.62
N ASP A 14 70.30 -11.81 3.79
CA ASP A 14 69.22 -12.13 4.73
C ASP A 14 68.62 -10.86 5.38
N ALA A 15 69.41 -9.81 5.62
CA ALA A 15 68.95 -8.53 6.17
C ALA A 15 68.17 -7.70 5.13
N GLU A 16 68.61 -7.70 3.88
CA GLU A 16 67.93 -7.04 2.76
C GLU A 16 66.63 -7.76 2.35
N GLU A 17 66.52 -9.08 2.54
CA GLU A 17 65.29 -9.85 2.31
C GLU A 17 64.20 -9.50 3.34
N LEU A 18 64.56 -9.39 4.62
CA LEU A 18 63.68 -8.92 5.70
C LEU A 18 63.13 -7.50 5.46
N TYR A 19 63.88 -6.64 4.78
CA TYR A 19 63.45 -5.28 4.45
C TYR A 19 62.41 -5.22 3.31
N ARG A 20 62.40 -6.21 2.40
CA ARG A 20 61.41 -6.31 1.31
C ARG A 20 60.04 -6.77 1.81
N ASP A 21 60.00 -7.75 2.71
CA ASP A 21 58.75 -8.30 3.26
C ASP A 21 58.02 -7.32 4.17
N VAL A 22 58.76 -6.51 4.95
CA VAL A 22 58.18 -5.46 5.80
C VAL A 22 57.50 -4.37 4.96
N ASN A 23 58.04 -4.04 3.78
CA ASN A 23 57.51 -2.99 2.91
C ASN A 23 56.21 -3.42 2.18
N ILE A 24 56.11 -4.69 1.78
CA ILE A 24 54.87 -5.26 1.20
C ILE A 24 53.76 -5.29 2.26
N ASN A 25 54.07 -5.77 3.47
CA ASN A 25 53.07 -5.85 4.54
C ASN A 25 52.61 -4.47 5.04
N GLN A 26 53.49 -3.45 5.04
CA GLN A 26 53.12 -2.06 5.33
C GLN A 26 52.25 -1.43 4.22
N GLY A 27 52.58 -1.70 2.94
CA GLY A 27 51.79 -1.23 1.80
C GLY A 27 50.39 -1.87 1.70
N TRP A 28 50.29 -3.16 2.06
CA TRP A 28 49.01 -3.88 2.09
C TRP A 28 48.08 -3.36 3.18
N GLY A 29 48.60 -3.00 4.35
CA GLY A 29 47.83 -2.35 5.42
C GLY A 29 47.24 -1.01 5.00
N LEU A 30 48.00 -0.18 4.28
CA LEU A 30 47.54 1.10 3.75
C LEU A 30 46.44 0.96 2.69
N GLN A 31 46.56 -0.01 1.77
CA GLN A 31 45.54 -0.29 0.75
C GLN A 31 44.21 -0.73 1.39
N ILE A 32 44.27 -1.59 2.42
CA ILE A 32 43.08 -2.03 3.16
C ILE A 32 42.47 -0.86 3.91
N SER A 33 43.25 -0.06 4.66
CA SER A 33 42.74 1.13 5.33
C SER A 33 42.09 2.11 4.36
N GLN A 34 42.72 2.43 3.23
CA GLN A 34 42.14 3.30 2.21
C GLN A 34 40.82 2.74 1.64
N SER A 35 40.76 1.43 1.35
CA SER A 35 39.53 0.80 0.84
C SER A 35 38.39 0.80 1.86
N VAL A 36 38.70 0.69 3.15
CA VAL A 36 37.73 0.78 4.25
C VAL A 36 37.29 2.24 4.44
N GLU A 37 38.21 3.20 4.38
CA GLU A 37 37.91 4.64 4.43
C GLU A 37 37.01 5.06 3.26
N ASP A 38 37.34 4.66 2.02
CA ASP A 38 36.56 4.98 0.82
C ASP A 38 35.15 4.38 0.90
N THR A 39 35.04 3.16 1.40
CA THR A 39 33.75 2.51 1.64
C THR A 39 32.94 3.25 2.72
N HIS A 40 33.56 3.66 3.82
CA HIS A 40 32.91 4.43 4.88
C HIS A 40 32.43 5.80 4.37
N VAL A 41 33.25 6.50 3.56
CA VAL A 41 32.94 7.80 2.94
C VAL A 41 31.75 7.71 1.98
N ILE A 42 31.55 6.57 1.30
CA ILE A 42 30.38 6.36 0.44
C ILE A 42 29.14 5.92 1.26
N LEU A 43 29.31 5.08 2.28
CA LEU A 43 28.17 4.53 3.02
C LEU A 43 27.52 5.52 4.00
N THR A 44 28.28 6.44 4.61
CA THR A 44 27.71 7.46 5.51
C THR A 44 26.66 8.36 4.84
N PRO A 45 26.94 9.02 3.70
CA PRO A 45 25.96 9.87 3.03
C PRO A 45 24.80 9.07 2.43
N VAL A 46 25.02 7.81 2.01
CA VAL A 46 23.92 6.92 1.55
C VAL A 46 22.99 6.58 2.72
N LYS A 47 23.54 6.23 3.88
CA LYS A 47 22.76 5.93 5.09
C LYS A 47 21.95 7.15 5.53
N GLU A 48 22.54 8.34 5.47
CA GLU A 48 21.84 9.58 5.80
C GLU A 48 20.71 9.90 4.81
N GLN A 49 20.93 9.67 3.52
CA GLN A 49 19.87 9.80 2.51
C GLN A 49 18.74 8.80 2.74
N VAL A 50 19.05 7.52 3.02
CA VAL A 50 18.03 6.51 3.33
C VAL A 50 17.23 6.90 4.56
N SER A 51 17.87 7.37 5.63
CA SER A 51 17.20 7.87 6.83
C SER A 51 16.30 9.08 6.57
N ARG A 52 16.61 9.92 5.57
CA ARG A 52 15.76 11.06 5.18
C ARG A 52 14.62 10.68 4.24
N ILE A 53 14.83 9.70 3.36
CA ILE A 53 13.86 9.31 2.32
C ILE A 53 12.81 8.36 2.88
N LEU A 54 13.21 7.39 3.71
CA LEU A 54 12.32 6.34 4.19
C LEU A 54 11.06 6.88 4.89
N PRO A 55 11.13 7.84 5.83
CA PRO A 55 9.93 8.38 6.48
C PRO A 55 9.02 9.13 5.50
N ARG A 56 9.59 9.81 4.49
CA ARG A 56 8.82 10.55 3.48
C ARG A 56 8.06 9.61 2.56
N VAL A 57 8.68 8.48 2.21
CA VAL A 57 8.02 7.43 1.43
C VAL A 57 6.88 6.83 2.24
N GLU A 58 7.14 6.45 3.49
CA GLU A 58 6.12 5.92 4.41
C GLU A 58 4.92 6.87 4.56
N GLU A 59 5.18 8.14 4.85
CA GLU A 59 4.14 9.18 4.95
C GLU A 59 3.36 9.35 3.65
N SER A 60 4.05 9.39 2.50
CA SER A 60 3.39 9.55 1.20
C SER A 60 2.50 8.37 0.82
N VAL A 61 2.92 7.14 1.16
CA VAL A 61 2.14 5.93 0.94
C VAL A 61 0.92 5.91 1.86
N ASN A 62 1.10 6.26 3.14
CA ASN A 62 0.00 6.33 4.09
C ASN A 62 -1.05 7.37 3.68
N ALA A 63 -0.62 8.59 3.33
CA ALA A 63 -1.50 9.65 2.86
C ALA A 63 -2.27 9.25 1.59
N THR A 64 -1.60 8.58 0.64
CA THR A 64 -2.24 8.08 -0.58
C THR A 64 -3.29 7.02 -0.27
N LEU A 65 -2.96 6.07 0.61
CA LEU A 65 -3.86 5.01 1.01
C LEU A 65 -5.09 5.56 1.74
N GLU A 66 -4.90 6.50 2.67
CA GLU A 66 -6.01 7.16 3.37
C GLU A 66 -6.97 7.88 2.39
N ALA A 67 -6.43 8.59 1.40
CA ALA A 67 -7.23 9.27 0.38
C ALA A 67 -8.00 8.27 -0.50
N GLU A 68 -7.37 7.17 -0.91
CA GLU A 68 -8.04 6.11 -1.68
C GLU A 68 -9.14 5.42 -0.87
N VAL A 69 -8.87 5.12 0.41
CA VAL A 69 -9.86 4.53 1.32
C VAL A 69 -11.05 5.47 1.52
N LEU A 70 -10.82 6.75 1.75
CA LEU A 70 -11.88 7.75 1.93
C LEU A 70 -12.75 7.88 0.67
N THR A 71 -12.11 7.95 -0.51
CA THR A 71 -12.83 8.07 -1.79
C THR A 71 -13.65 6.81 -2.06
N ARG A 72 -13.07 5.62 -1.92
CA ARG A 72 -13.81 4.35 -2.09
C ARG A 72 -14.95 4.21 -1.09
N SER A 73 -14.71 4.54 0.19
CA SER A 73 -15.73 4.53 1.24
C SER A 73 -16.87 5.50 0.94
N SER A 74 -16.55 6.70 0.44
CA SER A 74 -17.57 7.69 0.05
C SER A 74 -18.45 7.19 -1.09
N HIS A 75 -17.87 6.56 -2.12
CA HIS A 75 -18.64 5.96 -3.22
C HIS A 75 -19.51 4.81 -2.71
N SER A 76 -18.95 3.91 -1.87
CA SER A 76 -19.71 2.82 -1.25
C SER A 76 -20.84 3.33 -0.35
N SER A 77 -20.60 4.38 0.43
CA SER A 77 -21.61 4.98 1.32
C SER A 77 -22.73 5.64 0.53
N ARG A 78 -22.40 6.33 -0.57
CA ARG A 78 -23.40 6.92 -1.48
C ARG A 78 -24.29 5.84 -2.10
N THR A 79 -23.68 4.80 -2.67
CA THR A 79 -24.43 3.66 -3.21
C THR A 79 -25.27 2.96 -2.12
N SER A 80 -24.71 2.77 -0.92
CA SER A 80 -25.44 2.18 0.21
C SER A 80 -26.61 3.05 0.66
N TYR A 81 -26.47 4.38 0.66
CA TYR A 81 -27.54 5.31 1.03
C TYR A 81 -28.65 5.31 -0.03
N ASP A 82 -28.30 5.34 -1.32
CA ASP A 82 -29.25 5.27 -2.42
C ASP A 82 -30.04 3.94 -2.37
N VAL A 83 -29.36 2.82 -2.12
CA VAL A 83 -29.99 1.50 -1.94
C VAL A 83 -30.91 1.48 -0.71
N ALA A 84 -30.46 2.02 0.43
CA ALA A 84 -31.28 2.07 1.65
C ALA A 84 -32.53 2.94 1.50
N ALA A 85 -32.43 4.07 0.79
CA ALA A 85 -33.57 4.92 0.47
C ALA A 85 -34.59 4.20 -0.42
N ASN A 86 -34.12 3.54 -1.49
CA ASN A 86 -34.98 2.75 -2.37
C ASN A 86 -35.70 1.61 -1.63
N LEU A 87 -35.00 0.89 -0.75
CA LEU A 87 -35.60 -0.14 0.10
C LEU A 87 -36.68 0.42 1.02
N SER A 88 -36.42 1.56 1.66
CA SER A 88 -37.39 2.23 2.55
C SER A 88 -38.64 2.69 1.80
N GLU A 89 -38.48 3.21 0.58
CA GLU A 89 -39.59 3.59 -0.29
C GLU A 89 -40.45 2.38 -0.68
N MET A 90 -39.83 1.25 -1.01
CA MET A 90 -40.52 -0.01 -1.32
C MET A 90 -41.31 -0.54 -0.12
N GLU A 91 -40.76 -0.49 1.09
CA GLU A 91 -41.47 -0.90 2.31
C GLU A 91 -42.73 -0.06 2.54
N LEU A 92 -42.64 1.26 2.33
CA LEU A 92 -43.80 2.16 2.44
C LEU A 92 -44.86 1.87 1.38
N LYS A 93 -44.45 1.65 0.12
CA LYS A 93 -45.37 1.25 -0.97
C LYS A 93 -46.09 -0.06 -0.61
N LYS A 94 -45.38 -1.06 -0.10
CA LYS A 94 -45.96 -2.35 0.33
C LYS A 94 -46.99 -2.16 1.44
N ILE A 95 -46.65 -1.40 2.50
CA ILE A 95 -47.57 -1.11 3.60
C ILE A 95 -48.84 -0.42 3.07
N LEU A 96 -48.70 0.55 2.16
CA LEU A 96 -49.83 1.25 1.58
C LEU A 96 -50.75 0.32 0.78
N ILE A 97 -50.18 -0.57 -0.04
CA ILE A 97 -50.92 -1.59 -0.79
C ILE A 97 -51.70 -2.49 0.18
N GLU A 98 -51.05 -3.05 1.21
CA GLU A 98 -51.68 -3.91 2.22
C GLU A 98 -52.83 -3.21 2.95
N LYS A 99 -52.63 -1.94 3.33
CA LYS A 99 -53.66 -1.11 3.99
C LYS A 99 -54.85 -0.85 3.08
N MET A 100 -54.61 -0.61 1.79
CA MET A 100 -55.68 -0.41 0.84
C MET A 100 -56.43 -1.72 0.61
N GLU A 101 -55.74 -2.87 0.53
CA GLU A 101 -56.35 -4.19 0.34
C GLU A 101 -57.22 -4.63 1.52
N GLY A 102 -56.79 -4.32 2.74
CA GLY A 102 -57.60 -4.51 3.96
C GLY A 102 -58.81 -3.56 4.04
N ASN A 103 -58.80 -2.44 3.32
CA ASN A 103 -59.93 -1.52 3.26
C ASN A 103 -60.92 -1.97 2.18
N LYS A 104 -62.12 -2.41 2.59
CA LYS A 104 -63.22 -2.84 1.71
C LYS A 104 -63.68 -1.81 0.65
N SER A 105 -63.12 -0.60 0.65
CA SER A 105 -63.46 0.50 -0.25
C SER A 105 -62.55 0.65 -1.48
N ILE A 106 -61.53 -0.21 -1.69
CA ILE A 106 -60.63 -0.13 -2.86
C ILE A 106 -61.37 -0.05 -4.21
N LEU A 107 -62.58 -0.63 -4.28
CA LEU A 107 -63.44 -0.67 -5.47
C LEU A 107 -64.51 0.43 -5.50
N ARG A 108 -64.54 1.34 -4.52
CA ARG A 108 -65.64 2.29 -4.34
C ARG A 108 -65.50 3.54 -5.22
N SER A 109 -64.29 3.84 -5.70
CA SER A 109 -64.04 4.93 -6.64
C SER A 109 -62.97 4.55 -7.67
N ASP A 110 -63.12 5.02 -8.91
CA ASP A 110 -62.13 4.78 -9.96
C ASP A 110 -60.76 5.34 -9.60
N LYS A 111 -60.70 6.44 -8.85
CA LYS A 111 -59.44 7.01 -8.34
C LYS A 111 -58.69 6.04 -7.42
N GLN A 112 -59.39 5.37 -6.50
CA GLN A 112 -58.76 4.39 -5.61
C GLN A 112 -58.29 3.15 -6.37
N ARG A 113 -59.08 2.66 -7.32
CA ARG A 113 -58.69 1.52 -8.18
C ARG A 113 -57.44 1.84 -9.02
N ASN A 114 -57.40 3.03 -9.62
CA ASN A 114 -56.27 3.49 -10.41
C ASN A 114 -55.02 3.68 -9.55
N LEU A 115 -55.17 4.23 -8.33
CA LEU A 115 -54.07 4.41 -7.39
C LEU A 115 -53.50 3.06 -6.94
N TYR A 116 -54.35 2.09 -6.57
CA TYR A 116 -53.91 0.74 -6.20
C TYR A 116 -53.13 0.09 -7.34
N LYS A 117 -53.67 0.14 -8.57
CA LYS A 117 -53.01 -0.42 -9.74
C LYS A 117 -51.63 0.22 -9.97
N ALA A 118 -51.54 1.55 -9.91
CA ALA A 118 -50.28 2.27 -10.08
C ALA A 118 -49.25 1.93 -8.99
N LEU A 119 -49.69 1.78 -7.73
CA LEU A 119 -48.82 1.39 -6.62
C LEU A 119 -48.26 -0.02 -6.79
N VAL A 120 -49.09 -0.99 -7.19
CA VAL A 120 -48.67 -2.36 -7.46
C VAL A 120 -47.68 -2.40 -8.62
N GLU A 121 -47.96 -1.70 -9.72
CA GLU A 121 -47.05 -1.61 -10.87
C GLU A 121 -45.69 -0.99 -10.49
N ALA A 122 -45.71 0.11 -9.72
CA ALA A 122 -44.48 0.75 -9.25
C ALA A 122 -43.66 -0.17 -8.32
N TYR A 123 -44.33 -0.89 -7.40
CA TYR A 123 -43.67 -1.81 -6.48
C TYR A 123 -42.98 -2.97 -7.20
N GLU A 124 -43.64 -3.58 -8.19
CA GLU A 124 -43.04 -4.67 -8.98
C GLU A 124 -41.89 -4.16 -9.87
N ALA A 125 -41.99 -2.94 -10.42
CA ALA A 125 -40.90 -2.32 -11.17
C ALA A 125 -39.66 -2.07 -10.30
N ASP A 126 -39.84 -1.48 -9.11
CA ASP A 126 -38.75 -1.23 -8.17
C ASP A 126 -38.10 -2.53 -7.70
N LYS A 127 -38.90 -3.57 -7.47
CA LYS A 127 -38.42 -4.91 -7.10
C LYS A 127 -37.57 -5.53 -8.21
N ALA A 128 -38.00 -5.42 -9.47
CA ALA A 128 -37.21 -5.88 -10.61
C ALA A 128 -35.87 -5.12 -10.72
N ILE A 129 -35.87 -3.80 -10.48
CA ILE A 129 -34.62 -3.02 -10.45
C ILE A 129 -33.71 -3.51 -9.32
N LEU A 130 -34.25 -3.73 -8.12
CA LEU A 130 -33.48 -4.22 -6.98
C LEU A 130 -32.88 -5.61 -7.22
N ASP A 131 -33.62 -6.50 -7.89
CA ASP A 131 -33.14 -7.84 -8.22
C ASP A 131 -31.90 -7.81 -9.15
N THR A 132 -31.75 -6.79 -10.02
CA THR A 132 -30.54 -6.62 -10.86
C THR A 132 -29.26 -6.32 -10.08
N TYR A 133 -29.36 -5.89 -8.82
CA TYR A 133 -28.20 -5.66 -7.95
C TYR A 133 -27.79 -6.91 -7.15
N ARG A 134 -28.57 -7.99 -7.23
CA ARG A 134 -28.32 -9.27 -6.53
C ARG A 134 -27.65 -10.32 -7.44
N GLU A 135 -27.64 -10.11 -8.75
CA GLU A 135 -26.88 -10.91 -9.74
C GLU A 135 -25.39 -10.50 -9.79
#